data_AF-A0A0B4ENU3-F1
#
_entry.id   AF-A0A0B4ENU3-F1
#
_cell.length_a   1.000
_cell.length_b   1.000
_cell.length_c   1.000
_cell.angle_alpha   90.00
_cell.angle_beta   90.00
_cell.angle_gamma   90.00
#
_symmetry.space_group_name_H-M   'P 1'
#
loop_
_entity.id
_entity.type
_entity.pdbx_description
1 polymer ?
#
loop_
_entity_poly.entity_id
_entity_poly.type
_entity_poly.pdbx_seq_one_letter_code
_entity_poly.pdbx_strand_id
1 'polypeptide(L)'
;MNIETKGIFLGILSAIFWAINIILLGWNIQISSYFFAPLFFAFFHDFCSAIYLSIYVFRKKENWKQFHRVIQKKSFLGMVGAAILGGPIGMSSFLFSSKYIGSSYSSSISVLYPVVAAILSSFF
;
A
#
# COMPACT_ATOMS: atom_id res chain seq x y z
N MET A 1 17.42 22.59 -0.77
CA MET A 1 17.41 21.11 -0.77
C MET A 1 16.99 20.65 -2.15
N ASN A 2 17.88 19.97 -2.87
CA ASN A 2 17.64 19.50 -4.24
C ASN A 2 16.50 18.48 -4.28
N ILE A 3 15.88 18.33 -5.46
CA ILE A 3 14.75 17.40 -5.67
C ILE A 3 15.13 15.98 -5.26
N GLU A 4 16.35 15.55 -5.57
CA GLU A 4 16.92 14.25 -5.19
C GLU A 4 17.01 14.08 -3.67
N THR A 5 17.60 15.05 -2.97
CA THR A 5 17.74 15.02 -1.51
C THR A 5 16.37 15.01 -0.83
N LYS A 6 15.39 15.73 -1.38
CA LYS A 6 14.00 15.70 -0.90
C LYS A 6 13.35 14.34 -1.10
N GLY A 7 13.56 13.71 -2.26
CA GLY A 7 13.05 12.37 -2.56
C GLY A 7 13.61 11.31 -1.61
N ILE A 8 14.92 11.30 -1.41
CA ILE A 8 15.59 10.36 -0.49
C ILE A 8 15.07 10.55 0.94
N PHE A 9 14.99 11.79 1.41
CA PHE A 9 14.49 12.09 2.75
C PHE A 9 13.04 11.61 2.95
N LEU A 10 12.16 11.87 1.98
CA LEU A 10 10.77 11.41 2.02
C LEU A 10 10.67 9.88 1.98
N GLY A 11 11.53 9.20 1.22
CA GLY A 11 11.58 7.74 1.16
C GLY A 11 11.96 7.11 2.51
N ILE A 12 13.01 7.63 3.16
CA ILE A 12 13.43 7.18 4.50
C ILE A 12 12.31 7.41 5.51
N LEU A 13 11.71 8.61 5.49
CA LEU A 13 10.62 8.95 6.40
C LEU A 13 9.41 8.02 6.21
N SER A 14 9.06 7.72 4.96
CA SER A 14 8.00 6.77 4.62
C SER A 14 8.30 5.36 5.14
N ALA A 15 9.55 4.89 5.02
CA ALA A 15 9.95 3.58 5.52
C ALA A 15 9.85 3.49 7.05
N ILE A 16 10.25 4.55 7.77
CA ILE A 16 10.12 4.64 9.23
C ILE A 16 8.65 4.61 9.65
N PHE A 17 7.81 5.43 9.03
CA PHE A 17 6.37 5.45 9.34
C PHE A 17 5.70 4.11 9.04
N TRP A 18 6.10 3.45 7.97
CA TRP A 18 5.60 2.12 7.63
C TRP A 18 6.01 1.07 8.67
N ALA A 19 7.28 1.07 9.11
CA ALA A 19 7.73 0.16 10.17
C ALA A 19 6.97 0.36 11.49
N ILE A 20 6.74 1.62 11.89
CA ILE A 20 5.94 1.97 13.07
C ILE A 20 4.50 1.46 12.90
N ASN A 21 3.90 1.61 11.72
CA ASN A 21 2.56 1.09 11.43
C ASN A 21 2.49 -0.44 11.60
N ILE A 22 3.49 -1.19 11.12
CA ILE A 22 3.52 -2.66 11.28
C ILE A 22 3.62 -3.07 12.76
N ILE A 23 4.39 -2.35 13.56
CA ILE A 23 4.49 -2.62 15.01
C ILE A 23 3.14 -2.39 15.69
N LEU A 24 2.49 -1.26 15.39
CA LEU A 24 1.16 -0.92 15.93
C LEU A 24 0.09 -1.93 15.49
N LEU A 25 0.08 -2.32 14.21
CA LEU A 25 -0.81 -3.36 13.70
C LEU A 25 -0.55 -4.70 14.37
N GLY A 26 0.72 -5.10 14.52
CA GLY A 26 1.13 -6.34 15.19
C GLY A 26 0.58 -6.45 16.62
N TRP A 27 0.67 -5.36 17.39
CA TRP A 27 0.11 -5.29 18.74
C TRP A 27 -1.42 -5.46 18.74
N ASN A 28 -2.12 -4.77 17.84
CA ASN A 28 -3.58 -4.83 17.75
C ASN A 28 -4.12 -6.19 17.23
N ILE A 29 -3.37 -6.86 16.35
CA ILE A 29 -3.71 -8.20 15.82
C ILE A 29 -3.72 -9.26 16.93
N GLN A 30 -2.82 -9.16 17.91
CA GLN A 30 -2.71 -10.13 19.01
C GLN A 30 -3.82 -9.99 20.05
N ILE A 31 -4.40 -8.80 20.19
CA ILE A 31 -5.40 -8.49 21.24
C ILE A 31 -6.84 -8.72 20.76
N SER A 32 -7.08 -8.66 19.45
CA SER A 32 -8.44 -8.77 18.92
C SER A 32 -8.84 -10.23 18.67
N SER A 33 -9.88 -10.70 19.36
CA SER A 33 -10.56 -11.97 19.08
C SER A 33 -11.26 -12.00 17.72
N TYR A 34 -11.43 -10.84 17.05
CA TYR A 34 -12.12 -10.75 15.77
C TYR A 34 -11.15 -10.94 14.60
N PHE A 35 -11.37 -11.99 13.81
CA PHE A 35 -10.57 -12.33 12.64
C PHE A 35 -10.38 -11.17 11.65
N PHE A 36 -11.40 -10.33 11.49
CA PHE A 36 -11.43 -9.23 10.52
C PHE A 36 -10.98 -7.86 11.07
N ALA A 37 -10.72 -7.72 12.38
CA ALA A 37 -10.39 -6.42 12.96
C ALA A 37 -9.14 -5.74 12.33
N PRO A 38 -8.03 -6.46 12.06
CA PRO A 38 -6.87 -5.87 11.39
C PRO A 38 -7.18 -5.43 9.95
N LEU A 39 -7.99 -6.23 9.24
CA LEU A 39 -8.45 -5.90 7.89
C LEU A 39 -9.33 -4.65 7.88
N PHE A 40 -10.20 -4.51 8.88
CA PHE A 40 -11.08 -3.37 9.02
C PHE A 40 -10.29 -2.09 9.30
N PHE A 41 -9.30 -2.15 10.20
CA PHE A 41 -8.44 -0.99 10.49
C PHE A 41 -7.55 -0.63 9.28
N ALA A 42 -7.02 -1.63 8.59
CA ALA A 42 -6.29 -1.45 7.34
C ALA A 42 -7.18 -0.82 6.26
N PHE A 43 -8.41 -1.30 6.09
CA PHE A 43 -9.36 -0.68 5.18
C PHE A 43 -9.65 0.78 5.56
N PHE A 44 -9.84 1.06 6.84
CA PHE A 44 -10.22 2.40 7.30
C PHE A 44 -9.09 3.42 7.09
N HIS A 45 -7.84 3.08 7.41
CA HIS A 45 -6.72 4.01 7.20
C HIS A 45 -6.45 4.25 5.69
N ASP A 46 -6.59 3.21 4.86
CA ASP A 46 -6.43 3.33 3.40
C ASP A 46 -7.58 4.13 2.78
N PHE A 47 -8.80 4.00 3.29
CA PHE A 47 -9.95 4.78 2.86
C PHE A 47 -9.78 6.27 3.19
N CYS A 48 -9.32 6.60 4.39
CA CYS A 48 -8.99 7.98 4.77
C CYS A 48 -7.88 8.56 3.87
N SER A 49 -6.84 7.77 3.58
CA SER A 49 -5.76 8.16 2.66
C SER A 49 -6.28 8.40 1.25
N ALA A 50 -7.14 7.52 0.73
CA ALA A 50 -7.78 7.67 -0.57
C ALA A 50 -8.63 8.96 -0.66
N ILE A 51 -9.41 9.26 0.38
CA ILE A 51 -10.17 10.52 0.45
C ILE A 51 -9.23 11.72 0.42
N TYR A 52 -8.21 11.74 1.28
CA TYR A 52 -7.26 12.84 1.33
C TYR A 52 -6.56 13.07 -0.02
N LEU A 53 -6.08 12.00 -0.65
CA LEU A 53 -5.42 12.06 -1.95
C LEU A 53 -6.39 12.52 -3.05
N SER A 54 -7.64 12.04 -3.02
CA SER A 54 -8.66 12.45 -3.98
C SER A 54 -8.96 13.94 -3.87
N ILE A 55 -9.08 14.50 -2.66
CA ILE A 55 -9.29 15.93 -2.42
C ILE A 55 -8.06 16.73 -2.88
N TYR A 56 -6.86 16.25 -2.58
CA TYR A 56 -5.63 16.91 -2.99
C TYR A 56 -5.51 17.01 -4.52
N VAL A 57 -5.80 15.92 -5.24
CA VAL A 57 -5.82 15.88 -6.70
C VAL A 57 -6.97 16.74 -7.25
N PHE A 58 -8.15 16.72 -6.60
CA PHE A 58 -9.31 17.54 -6.97
C PHE A 58 -8.95 19.03 -7.01
N ARG A 59 -8.24 19.50 -5.99
CA ARG A 59 -7.83 20.91 -5.84
C ARG A 59 -6.82 21.38 -6.87
N LYS A 60 -6.04 20.48 -7.49
CA LYS A 60 -4.99 20.85 -8.44
C LYS A 60 -5.46 21.14 -9.87
N LYS A 61 -6.76 21.00 -10.19
CA LYS A 61 -7.46 21.34 -11.46
C LYS A 61 -6.88 20.81 -12.79
N GLU A 62 -5.57 20.88 -13.06
CA GLU A 62 -4.89 20.36 -14.26
C GLU A 62 -5.11 18.85 -14.46
N ASN A 63 -5.32 18.11 -13.38
CA ASN A 63 -5.37 16.65 -13.43
C ASN A 63 -6.74 16.09 -13.81
N TRP A 64 -7.81 16.90 -13.89
CA TRP A 64 -9.16 16.44 -14.23
C TRP A 64 -9.28 15.91 -15.66
N LYS A 65 -8.75 16.67 -16.62
CA LYS A 65 -8.74 16.27 -18.03
C LYS A 65 -7.85 15.04 -18.27
N GLN A 66 -6.81 14.85 -17.47
CA GLN A 66 -5.96 13.66 -17.53
C GLN A 66 -6.64 12.45 -16.91
N PHE A 67 -7.28 12.62 -15.74
CA PHE A 67 -8.03 11.57 -15.06
C PHE A 67 -9.13 10.98 -15.95
N HIS A 68 -9.94 11.84 -16.57
CA HIS A 68 -10.98 11.41 -17.51
C HIS A 68 -10.41 10.67 -18.73
N ARG A 69 -9.27 11.16 -19.26
CA ARG A 69 -8.56 10.49 -20.37
C ARG A 69 -8.04 9.11 -19.98
N VAL A 70 -7.62 8.90 -18.74
CA VAL A 70 -7.13 7.60 -18.25
C VAL A 70 -8.27 6.60 -18.10
N ILE A 71 -9.42 7.02 -17.54
CA ILE A 71 -10.59 6.16 -17.35
C ILE A 71 -11.13 5.62 -18.68
N GLN A 72 -11.06 6.43 -19.75
CA GLN A 72 -11.54 6.03 -21.08
C GLN A 72 -10.63 5.03 -21.79
N LYS A 73 -9.41 4.77 -21.31
CA LYS A 73 -8.50 3.81 -21.94
C LYS A 73 -8.85 2.38 -21.55
N LYS A 74 -8.75 1.45 -22.51
CA LYS A 74 -8.88 0.00 -22.24
C LYS A 74 -7.86 -0.50 -21.20
N SER A 75 -6.70 0.15 -21.09
CA SER A 75 -5.68 -0.14 -20.08
C SER A 75 -6.12 0.16 -18.64
N PHE A 76 -7.20 0.95 -18.45
CA PHE A 76 -7.73 1.25 -17.12
C PHE A 76 -8.16 0.00 -16.38
N LEU A 77 -8.77 -0.98 -17.06
CA LEU A 77 -9.19 -2.24 -16.43
C LEU A 77 -7.99 -3.01 -15.86
N GLY A 78 -6.88 -3.06 -16.61
CA GLY A 78 -5.63 -3.68 -16.16
C GLY A 78 -5.04 -2.95 -14.96
N MET A 79 -5.11 -1.62 -14.95
CA MET A 79 -4.65 -0.80 -13.82
C MET A 79 -5.50 -1.02 -12.56
N VAL A 80 -6.82 -1.13 -12.70
CA VAL A 80 -7.73 -1.47 -11.58
C VAL A 80 -7.45 -2.88 -11.06
N GLY A 81 -7.25 -3.85 -11.95
CA GLY A 81 -6.86 -5.21 -11.57
C GLY A 81 -5.56 -5.23 -10.78
N ALA A 82 -4.52 -4.54 -11.27
CA ALA A 82 -3.25 -4.40 -10.57
C ALA A 82 -3.41 -3.70 -9.20
N ALA A 83 -4.25 -2.67 -9.11
CA ALA A 83 -4.52 -1.97 -7.86
C ALA A 83 -5.23 -2.87 -6.81
N ILE A 84 -6.16 -3.72 -7.24
CA ILE A 84 -6.84 -4.68 -6.35
C ILE A 84 -5.87 -5.78 -5.89
N LEU A 85 -5.04 -6.30 -6.80
CA LEU A 85 -4.03 -7.30 -6.46
C LEU A 85 -2.99 -6.74 -5.47
N GLY A 86 -2.47 -5.54 -5.74
CA GLY A 86 -1.43 -4.93 -4.92
C GLY A 86 -1.95 -4.37 -3.60
N GLY A 87 -3.08 -3.67 -3.61
CA GLY A 87 -3.64 -2.99 -2.43
C GLY A 87 -4.30 -4.00 -1.48
N PRO A 88 -5.60 -4.28 -1.64
CA PRO A 88 -6.35 -5.08 -0.67
C PRO A 88 -5.87 -6.53 -0.60
N ILE A 89 -5.56 -7.20 -1.73
CA ILE A 89 -5.15 -8.61 -1.70
C ILE A 89 -3.76 -8.74 -1.08
N GLY A 90 -2.76 -7.98 -1.56
CA GLY A 90 -1.40 -7.97 -1.00
C GLY A 90 -1.38 -7.62 0.49
N MET A 91 -2.07 -6.55 0.90
CA MET A 91 -2.12 -6.14 2.30
C MET A 91 -2.84 -7.17 3.19
N SER A 92 -3.93 -7.78 2.71
CA SER A 92 -4.64 -8.83 3.46
C SER A 92 -3.76 -10.06 3.67
N SER A 93 -3.03 -10.49 2.63
CA SER A 93 -2.08 -11.60 2.74
C SER A 93 -0.97 -11.32 3.76
N PHE A 94 -0.43 -10.08 3.76
CA PHE A 94 0.55 -9.66 4.76
C PHE A 94 0.00 -9.70 6.19
N LEU A 95 -1.21 -9.18 6.41
CA LEU A 95 -1.87 -9.18 7.71
C LEU A 95 -2.17 -10.59 8.21
N PHE A 96 -2.62 -11.49 7.33
CA PHE A 96 -2.82 -12.89 7.69
C PHE A 96 -1.51 -13.58 8.04
N SER A 97 -0.46 -13.39 7.25
CA SER A 97 0.88 -13.89 7.59
C SER A 97 1.29 -13.40 8.98
N SER A 98 1.16 -12.10 9.23
CA SER A 98 1.51 -11.46 10.51
C SER A 98 0.75 -12.07 11.70
N LYS A 99 -0.51 -12.46 11.48
CA LYS A 99 -1.32 -13.13 12.50
C LYS A 99 -0.84 -14.56 12.83
N TYR A 100 -0.41 -15.33 11.84
CA TYR A 100 -0.04 -16.75 12.03
C TYR A 100 1.41 -16.97 12.42
N ILE A 101 2.35 -16.26 11.79
CA ILE A 101 3.80 -16.44 12.02
C ILE A 101 4.42 -15.26 12.79
N GLY A 102 3.65 -14.23 13.11
CA GLY A 102 4.13 -13.01 13.77
C GLY A 102 4.59 -11.93 12.80
N SER A 103 4.53 -10.68 13.25
CA SER A 103 4.88 -9.49 12.46
C SER A 103 6.36 -9.44 12.07
N SER A 104 7.27 -9.85 12.97
CA SER A 104 8.72 -9.86 12.72
C SER A 104 9.13 -10.86 11.62
N TYR A 105 8.58 -12.07 11.66
CA TYR A 105 8.86 -13.09 10.62
C TYR A 105 8.22 -12.72 9.29
N SER A 106 6.97 -12.22 9.32
CA SER A 106 6.26 -11.81 8.10
C SER A 106 6.96 -10.66 7.38
N SER A 107 7.41 -9.64 8.12
CA SER A 107 8.15 -8.51 7.53
C SER A 107 9.49 -8.95 6.95
N SER A 108 10.24 -9.81 7.65
CA SER A 108 11.51 -10.35 7.18
C SER A 108 11.36 -11.12 5.87
N ILE A 109 10.35 -11.99 5.76
CA ILE A 109 10.07 -12.76 4.54
C ILE A 109 9.60 -11.81 3.42
N SER A 110 8.80 -10.79 3.75
CA SER A 110 8.25 -9.86 2.77
C SER A 110 9.34 -9.06 2.05
N VAL A 111 10.52 -8.85 2.63
CA VAL A 111 11.66 -8.16 1.97
C VAL A 111 12.07 -8.84 0.65
N LEU A 112 11.64 -10.08 0.39
CA LEU A 112 11.85 -10.77 -0.88
C LEU A 112 10.94 -10.27 -2.02
N TYR A 113 9.93 -9.45 -1.75
CA TYR A 113 9.01 -8.94 -2.78
C TYR A 113 9.71 -8.24 -3.96
N PRO A 114 10.83 -7.49 -3.81
CA PRO A 114 11.54 -6.88 -4.92
C PRO A 114 12.19 -7.92 -5.84
N VAL A 115 12.65 -9.05 -5.27
CA VAL A 115 13.23 -10.16 -6.05
C VAL A 115 12.14 -10.79 -6.91
N VAL A 116 10.99 -11.07 -6.31
CA VAL A 116 9.82 -11.61 -7.04
C VAL A 116 9.37 -10.63 -8.12
N ALA A 117 9.30 -9.34 -7.81
CA ALA A 117 8.94 -8.30 -8.79
C ALA A 117 9.94 -8.23 -9.95
N ALA A 118 11.25 -8.33 -9.69
CA ALA A 118 12.28 -8.35 -10.72
C ALA A 118 12.12 -9.57 -11.66
N ILE A 119 11.88 -10.75 -11.09
CA ILE A 119 11.62 -11.97 -11.87
C ILE A 119 10.36 -11.79 -12.73
N LEU A 120 9.25 -11.35 -12.15
CA LEU A 120 8.01 -11.11 -12.91
C LEU A 120 8.20 -10.07 -14.01
N SER A 121 8.96 -9.00 -13.75
CA SER A 121 9.27 -7.97 -14.75
C SER A 121 10.07 -8.48 -15.95
N SER A 122 10.75 -9.63 -15.83
CA SER A 122 11.44 -10.23 -16.98
C SER A 122 10.49 -10.96 -17.94
N PHE A 123 9.27 -11.29 -17.50
CA PHE A 123 8.26 -12.00 -18.29
C PHE A 123 7.22 -11.09 -18.96
N PHE A 124 7.08 -9.83 -18.53
CA PHE A 124 6.08 -8.87 -18.99
C PHE A 124 6.74 -7.60 -19.52
#